data_AF-A0A3C1V4W6-F1
#
_entry.id   AF-A0A3C1V4W6-F1
#
_cell.length_a   1.000
_cell.length_b   1.000
_cell.length_c   1.000
_cell.angle_alpha   90.00
_cell.angle_beta   90.00
_cell.angle_gamma   90.00
#
_symmetry.space_group_name_H-M   'P 1'
#
loop_
_entity.id
_entity.type
_entity.pdbx_description
1 polymer ?
#
loop_
_entity_poly.entity_id
_entity_poly.type
_entity_poly.pdbx_seq_one_letter_code
_entity_poly.pdbx_strand_id
1 'polypeptide(L)'
;MNAQILQASPSALLQQSEFVLVGCRHGSESALEHRQKRAFPSFQKSYWRKGLVTFRIPAHIVSKSEWCHSGFPDDILEQLVFARIGIRSLGQITGQTEDERIAATHQLLGSVKVDAVHVWKRDPRLQIDTDSIQRKLASLHTLHEELVTSGRNLILNCVVDSVDRWWIGWHVGNAQTDQWPGGYYPGQIPPHGISRAWLKLDEAIARFGIQFQAGERVCELGAAPGGACQRLLEAHLKVVGVDPAIMHPQIAGHEQFTHWKKRARDVRIRDFSGFDWILTDMNIDPASTMASLERIL
;
A
#
# COMPACT_ATOMS: atom_id res chain seq x y z
N MET A 1 -7.39 -9.83 -25.74
CA MET A 1 -8.27 -8.87 -26.43
C MET A 1 -7.45 -7.62 -26.66
N ASN A 2 -6.88 -7.47 -27.86
CA ASN A 2 -6.19 -6.25 -28.26
C ASN A 2 -7.26 -5.22 -28.58
N ALA A 3 -7.54 -4.31 -27.64
CA ALA A 3 -8.33 -3.14 -27.96
C ALA A 3 -7.47 -2.24 -28.84
N GLN A 4 -7.81 -2.13 -30.13
CA GLN A 4 -7.32 -1.05 -30.98
C GLN A 4 -7.86 0.25 -30.37
N ILE A 5 -6.98 0.99 -29.69
CA ILE A 5 -7.31 2.29 -29.10
C ILE A 5 -7.35 3.29 -30.26
N LEU A 6 -8.56 3.63 -30.71
CA LEU A 6 -8.83 4.80 -31.53
C LEU A 6 -8.22 6.04 -30.87
N GLN A 7 -7.60 6.93 -31.65
CA GLN A 7 -7.00 8.18 -31.18
C GLN A 7 -8.04 9.08 -30.50
N ALA A 8 -8.28 8.83 -29.22
CA ALA A 8 -9.13 9.62 -28.35
C ALA A 8 -8.37 10.87 -27.86
N SER A 9 -9.07 11.98 -27.64
CA SER A 9 -8.50 13.16 -27.00
C SER A 9 -7.94 12.79 -25.61
N PRO A 10 -6.93 13.51 -25.08
CA PRO A 10 -6.37 13.25 -23.74
C PRO A 10 -7.44 13.19 -22.65
N SER A 11 -8.45 14.06 -22.73
CA SER A 11 -9.63 14.08 -21.86
C SER A 11 -10.53 12.85 -22.00
N ALA A 12 -10.66 12.29 -23.21
CA ALA A 12 -11.43 11.08 -23.47
C ALA A 12 -10.69 9.81 -22.99
N LEU A 13 -9.36 9.73 -23.15
CA LEU A 13 -8.53 8.69 -22.54
C LEU A 13 -8.66 8.66 -21.01
N LEU A 14 -8.69 9.85 -20.39
CA LEU A 14 -8.85 10.01 -18.93
C LEU A 14 -10.21 9.55 -18.40
N GLN A 15 -11.28 9.66 -19.21
CA GLN A 15 -12.65 9.38 -18.78
C GLN A 15 -13.18 7.99 -19.17
N GLN A 16 -12.55 7.29 -20.13
CA GLN A 16 -13.16 6.12 -20.77
C GLN A 16 -12.78 4.76 -20.18
N SER A 17 -11.79 4.66 -19.30
CA SER A 17 -11.41 3.33 -18.80
C SER A 17 -12.49 2.74 -17.88
N GLU A 18 -13.07 1.62 -18.28
CA GLU A 18 -13.95 0.84 -17.41
C GLU A 18 -13.17 -0.12 -16.51
N PHE A 19 -11.83 -0.12 -16.55
CA PHE A 19 -11.03 -1.12 -15.87
C PHE A 19 -10.20 -0.52 -14.76
N VAL A 20 -10.30 -1.13 -13.58
CA VAL A 20 -9.38 -0.87 -12.47
C VAL A 20 -8.47 -2.04 -12.30
N LEU A 21 -7.18 -1.75 -12.35
CA LEU A 21 -6.09 -2.62 -11.98
C LEU A 21 -5.79 -2.45 -10.49
N VAL A 22 -5.78 -3.54 -9.74
CA VAL A 22 -5.55 -3.54 -8.30
C VAL A 22 -4.32 -4.36 -7.99
N GLY A 23 -3.32 -3.71 -7.38
CA GLY A 23 -2.14 -4.37 -6.85
C GLY A 23 -2.44 -4.95 -5.47
N CYS A 24 -2.04 -6.19 -5.22
CA CYS A 24 -2.23 -6.84 -3.91
C CYS A 24 -1.03 -7.71 -3.55
N ARG A 25 -0.99 -8.20 -2.31
CA ARG A 25 0.00 -9.21 -1.91
C ARG A 25 -0.30 -10.52 -2.63
N HIS A 26 0.75 -11.24 -3.05
CA HIS A 26 0.63 -12.59 -3.63
C HIS A 26 -0.13 -13.52 -2.67
N GLY A 27 -1.13 -14.22 -3.19
CA GLY A 27 -1.97 -15.14 -2.41
C GLY A 27 -3.17 -14.47 -1.74
N SER A 28 -3.26 -13.13 -1.76
CA SER A 28 -4.40 -12.39 -1.22
C SER A 28 -5.50 -12.11 -2.26
N GLU A 29 -5.34 -12.57 -3.50
CA GLU A 29 -6.24 -12.25 -4.61
C GLU A 29 -7.68 -12.74 -4.33
N SER A 30 -7.83 -13.96 -3.80
CA SER A 30 -9.15 -14.51 -3.46
C SER A 30 -9.83 -13.75 -2.32
N ALA A 31 -9.06 -13.31 -1.33
CA ALA A 31 -9.58 -12.51 -0.21
C ALA A 31 -9.99 -11.10 -0.68
N LEU A 32 -9.20 -10.51 -1.58
CA LEU A 32 -9.54 -9.28 -2.28
C LEU A 32 -10.84 -9.44 -3.10
N GLU A 33 -10.99 -10.53 -3.87
CA GLU A 33 -12.21 -10.83 -4.62
C GLU A 33 -13.43 -10.93 -3.70
N HIS A 34 -13.30 -11.64 -2.58
CA HIS A 34 -14.38 -11.78 -1.62
C HIS A 34 -14.81 -10.41 -1.06
N ARG A 35 -13.84 -9.56 -0.70
CA ARG A 35 -14.13 -8.21 -0.20
C ARG A 35 -14.76 -7.33 -1.27
N GLN A 36 -14.22 -7.38 -2.50
CA GLN A 36 -14.77 -6.66 -3.65
C GLN A 36 -16.22 -7.06 -3.94
N LYS A 37 -16.56 -8.36 -3.95
CA LYS A 37 -17.95 -8.81 -4.18
C LYS A 37 -18.92 -8.33 -3.11
N ARG A 38 -18.46 -8.18 -1.87
CA ARG A 38 -19.28 -7.65 -0.77
C ARG A 38 -19.48 -6.14 -0.86
N ALA A 39 -18.43 -5.39 -1.22
CA ALA A 39 -18.49 -3.93 -1.28
C ALA A 39 -19.08 -3.42 -2.61
N PHE A 40 -18.73 -4.05 -3.73
CA PHE A 40 -19.04 -3.62 -5.10
C PHE A 40 -19.50 -4.80 -5.97
N PRO A 41 -20.65 -5.43 -5.67
CA PRO A 41 -21.09 -6.66 -6.34
C PRO A 41 -21.29 -6.53 -7.85
N SER A 42 -21.48 -5.32 -8.37
CA SER A 42 -21.64 -5.05 -9.80
C SER A 42 -20.32 -5.03 -10.58
N PHE A 43 -19.16 -4.98 -9.91
CA PHE A 43 -17.87 -5.01 -10.60
C PHE A 43 -17.56 -6.44 -11.05
N GLN A 44 -17.09 -6.56 -12.29
CA GLN A 44 -16.83 -7.86 -12.91
C GLN A 44 -15.35 -8.16 -12.94
N LYS A 45 -14.96 -9.34 -12.46
CA LYS A 45 -13.60 -9.86 -12.58
C LYS A 45 -13.18 -9.95 -14.05
N SER A 46 -11.96 -9.52 -14.36
CA SER A 46 -11.37 -9.58 -15.70
C SER A 46 -10.00 -10.28 -15.68
N TYR A 47 -8.90 -9.53 -15.72
CA TYR A 47 -7.55 -10.08 -15.64
C TYR A 47 -7.21 -10.60 -14.24
N TRP A 48 -6.47 -11.72 -14.17
CA TRP A 48 -6.14 -12.35 -12.89
C TRP A 48 -4.75 -12.99 -12.87
N ARG A 49 -3.82 -12.38 -12.12
CA ARG A 49 -2.48 -12.92 -11.88
C ARG A 49 -2.09 -12.72 -10.43
N LYS A 50 -1.11 -13.50 -9.97
CA LYS A 50 -0.54 -13.31 -8.64
C LYS A 50 0.03 -11.88 -8.52
N GLY A 51 -0.45 -11.17 -7.51
CA GLY A 51 -0.09 -9.79 -7.17
C GLY A 51 -0.78 -8.69 -7.97
N LEU A 52 -1.62 -9.02 -8.96
CA LEU A 52 -2.27 -8.03 -9.83
C LEU A 52 -3.57 -8.58 -10.41
N VAL A 53 -4.68 -7.91 -10.11
CA VAL A 53 -6.01 -8.28 -10.58
C VAL A 53 -6.72 -7.11 -11.23
N THR A 54 -7.72 -7.36 -12.06
CA THR A 54 -8.52 -6.32 -12.70
C THR A 54 -10.01 -6.55 -12.50
N PHE A 55 -10.71 -5.46 -12.19
CA PHE A 55 -12.17 -5.41 -12.17
C PHE A 55 -12.66 -4.43 -13.24
N ARG A 56 -13.66 -4.85 -14.00
CA ARG A 56 -14.44 -3.99 -14.88
C ARG A 56 -15.57 -3.34 -14.08
N ILE A 57 -15.70 -2.04 -14.21
CA ILE A 57 -16.71 -1.21 -13.58
C ILE A 57 -17.83 -0.98 -14.59
N PRO A 58 -19.10 -1.09 -14.19
CA PRO A 58 -20.23 -0.72 -15.04
C PRO A 58 -20.15 0.74 -15.52
N ALA A 59 -20.47 0.99 -16.81
CA ALA A 59 -20.44 2.32 -17.41
C ALA A 59 -21.22 3.41 -16.63
N HIS A 60 -22.36 3.04 -16.04
CA HIS A 60 -23.20 3.95 -15.25
C HIS A 60 -22.55 4.35 -13.90
N ILE A 61 -21.54 3.61 -13.43
CA ILE A 61 -20.75 3.95 -12.25
C ILE A 61 -19.58 4.85 -12.68
N VAL A 62 -18.89 4.51 -13.77
CA VAL A 62 -17.76 5.30 -14.31
C VAL A 62 -18.16 6.72 -14.69
N SER A 63 -19.42 6.92 -15.08
CA SER A 63 -19.98 8.23 -15.45
C SER A 63 -20.35 9.13 -14.26
N LYS A 64 -20.27 8.63 -13.01
CA LYS A 64 -20.51 9.44 -11.82
C LYS A 64 -19.33 10.37 -11.54
N SER A 65 -19.62 11.53 -10.93
CA SER A 65 -18.64 12.57 -10.60
C SER A 65 -17.47 12.07 -9.74
N GLU A 66 -17.73 11.13 -8.82
CA GLU A 66 -16.71 10.49 -7.97
C GLU A 66 -15.63 9.75 -8.79
N TRP A 67 -15.98 9.23 -9.97
CA TRP A 67 -15.08 8.56 -10.91
C TRP A 67 -14.52 9.50 -11.99
N CYS A 68 -15.07 10.72 -12.11
CA CYS A 68 -14.63 11.72 -13.08
C CYS A 68 -13.30 12.38 -12.71
N HIS A 69 -12.70 12.04 -11.57
CA HIS A 69 -11.38 12.53 -11.16
C HIS A 69 -10.22 11.77 -11.80
N SER A 70 -10.50 10.91 -12.78
CA SER A 70 -9.53 10.11 -13.55
C SER A 70 -8.80 9.02 -12.75
N GLY A 71 -8.75 9.10 -11.42
CA GLY A 71 -8.18 8.10 -10.50
C GLY A 71 -9.15 7.01 -10.03
N PHE A 72 -8.63 6.07 -9.25
CA PHE A 72 -9.46 5.12 -8.49
C PHE A 72 -9.87 5.80 -7.18
N PRO A 73 -11.17 5.87 -6.83
CA PRO A 73 -11.60 6.59 -5.62
C PRO A 73 -11.04 5.98 -4.33
N ASP A 74 -10.58 6.82 -3.40
CA ASP A 74 -9.92 6.41 -2.16
C ASP A 74 -10.88 5.66 -1.22
N ASP A 75 -12.13 6.12 -1.12
CA ASP A 75 -13.20 5.49 -0.34
C ASP A 75 -13.51 4.06 -0.81
N ILE A 76 -13.27 3.78 -2.09
CA ILE A 76 -13.40 2.45 -2.69
C ILE A 76 -12.17 1.61 -2.36
N LEU A 77 -10.96 2.18 -2.46
CA LEU A 77 -9.72 1.49 -2.12
C LEU A 77 -9.69 1.07 -0.64
N GLU A 78 -10.12 1.94 0.27
CA GLU A 78 -10.21 1.66 1.70
C GLU A 78 -11.15 0.49 2.03
N GLN A 79 -12.23 0.33 1.25
CA GLN A 79 -13.12 -0.83 1.41
C GLN A 79 -12.47 -2.14 0.95
N LEU A 80 -11.46 -2.08 0.08
CA LEU A 80 -10.72 -3.24 -0.41
C LEU A 80 -9.46 -3.49 0.41
N VAL A 81 -9.59 -3.93 1.67
CA VAL A 81 -8.49 -4.12 2.65
C VAL A 81 -7.24 -4.87 2.15
N PHE A 82 -7.38 -5.76 1.16
CA PHE A 82 -6.26 -6.52 0.57
C PHE A 82 -5.60 -5.83 -0.64
N ALA A 83 -6.15 -4.72 -1.11
CA ALA A 83 -5.58 -3.87 -2.13
C ALA A 83 -4.48 -3.00 -1.51
N ARG A 84 -3.35 -2.88 -2.22
CA ARG A 84 -2.28 -1.94 -1.87
C ARG A 84 -2.38 -0.65 -2.65
N ILE A 85 -2.90 -0.73 -3.88
CA ILE A 85 -3.05 0.38 -4.81
C ILE A 85 -4.18 0.04 -5.80
N GLY A 86 -4.94 1.07 -6.20
CA GLY A 86 -5.90 1.00 -7.29
C GLY A 86 -5.48 1.94 -8.43
N ILE A 87 -5.53 1.44 -9.66
CA ILE A 87 -5.05 2.13 -10.86
C ILE A 87 -6.14 2.07 -11.91
N ARG A 88 -6.48 3.21 -12.52
CA ARG A 88 -7.35 3.25 -13.70
C ARG A 88 -6.53 2.82 -14.91
N SER A 89 -6.88 1.69 -15.49
CA SER A 89 -6.04 1.01 -16.48
C SER A 89 -6.24 1.56 -17.88
N LEU A 90 -5.15 1.80 -18.60
CA LEU A 90 -5.16 2.13 -20.04
C LEU A 90 -4.90 0.90 -20.92
N GLY A 91 -4.78 -0.27 -20.31
CA GLY A 91 -4.51 -1.53 -21.01
C GLY A 91 -3.06 -1.99 -20.90
N GLN A 92 -2.72 -2.92 -21.78
CA GLN A 92 -1.45 -3.61 -21.80
C GLN A 92 -0.57 -3.09 -22.93
N ILE A 93 0.73 -3.10 -22.68
CA ILE A 93 1.76 -2.86 -23.68
C ILE A 93 2.64 -4.10 -23.73
N THR A 94 2.88 -4.58 -24.95
CA THR A 94 3.77 -5.72 -25.22
C THR A 94 4.88 -5.30 -26.17
N GLY A 95 6.08 -5.84 -25.97
CA GLY A 95 7.23 -5.59 -26.85
C GLY A 95 8.38 -6.52 -26.50
N GLN A 96 9.25 -6.81 -27.46
CA GLN A 96 10.41 -7.68 -27.27
C GLN A 96 11.50 -6.97 -26.49
N THR A 97 11.67 -5.67 -26.74
CA THR A 97 12.68 -4.83 -26.08
C THR A 97 12.03 -3.85 -25.10
N GLU A 98 12.83 -3.35 -24.16
CA GLU A 98 12.38 -2.28 -23.27
C GLU A 98 12.04 -1.01 -24.05
N ASP A 99 12.87 -0.63 -25.02
CA ASP A 99 12.68 0.60 -25.80
C ASP A 99 11.40 0.56 -26.67
N GLU A 100 11.03 -0.61 -27.20
CA GLU A 100 9.73 -0.81 -27.87
C GLU A 100 8.56 -0.51 -26.92
N ARG A 101 8.63 -1.00 -25.67
CA ARG A 101 7.56 -0.78 -24.69
C ARG A 101 7.52 0.66 -24.19
N ILE A 102 8.69 1.31 -24.07
CA ILE A 102 8.79 2.75 -23.77
C ILE A 102 8.12 3.56 -24.89
N ALA A 103 8.43 3.29 -26.15
CA ALA A 103 7.84 3.98 -27.30
C ALA A 103 6.33 3.76 -27.40
N ALA A 104 5.86 2.53 -27.18
CA ALA A 104 4.43 2.22 -27.13
C ALA A 104 3.72 2.92 -25.96
N THR A 105 4.39 3.10 -24.82
CA THR A 105 3.84 3.83 -23.67
C THR A 105 3.65 5.31 -24.01
N HIS A 106 4.66 5.91 -24.65
CA HIS A 106 4.56 7.28 -25.13
C HIS A 106 3.42 7.46 -26.15
N GLN A 107 3.30 6.52 -27.10
CA GLN A 107 2.20 6.54 -28.08
C GLN A 107 0.83 6.42 -27.43
N LEU A 108 0.69 5.55 -26.41
CA LEU A 108 -0.55 5.36 -25.66
C LEU A 108 -0.97 6.63 -24.90
N LEU A 109 0.00 7.34 -24.31
CA LEU A 109 -0.27 8.53 -23.51
C LEU A 109 -0.56 9.76 -24.38
N GLY A 110 -0.05 9.81 -25.61
CA GLY A 110 -0.27 10.93 -26.52
C GLY A 110 0.21 12.24 -25.91
N SER A 111 -0.71 13.18 -25.66
CA SER A 111 -0.42 14.47 -25.02
C SER A 111 -0.88 14.57 -23.56
N VAL A 112 -1.26 13.46 -22.93
CA VAL A 112 -1.55 13.42 -21.49
C VAL A 112 -0.29 13.79 -20.71
N LYS A 113 -0.40 14.78 -19.83
CA LYS A 113 0.65 15.16 -18.88
C LYS A 113 0.45 14.43 -17.55
N VAL A 114 1.54 14.05 -16.90
CA VAL A 114 1.59 13.37 -15.61
C VAL A 114 2.60 14.05 -14.72
N ASP A 115 2.36 14.03 -13.41
CA ASP A 115 3.18 14.70 -12.40
C ASP A 115 4.30 13.79 -11.86
N ALA A 116 4.10 12.47 -11.94
CA ALA A 116 5.08 11.47 -11.54
C ALA A 116 4.91 10.15 -12.31
N VAL A 117 5.95 9.32 -12.25
CA VAL A 117 5.96 7.97 -12.84
C VAL A 117 6.34 6.94 -11.78
N HIS A 118 5.44 6.00 -11.53
CA HIS A 118 5.67 4.80 -10.73
C HIS A 118 5.90 3.60 -11.65
N VAL A 119 7.01 2.89 -11.39
CA VAL A 119 7.28 1.59 -12.01
C VAL A 119 7.42 0.57 -10.91
N TRP A 120 6.66 -0.53 -11.00
CA TRP A 120 6.70 -1.57 -9.98
C TRP A 120 6.34 -2.92 -10.57
N LYS A 121 6.77 -3.99 -9.91
CA LYS A 121 6.58 -5.37 -10.36
C LYS A 121 5.35 -5.97 -9.69
N ARG A 122 4.47 -6.61 -10.46
CA ARG A 122 3.45 -7.46 -9.83
C ARG A 122 4.08 -8.61 -9.05
N ASP A 123 5.17 -9.17 -9.58
CA ASP A 123 5.94 -10.26 -9.00
C ASP A 123 7.34 -9.76 -8.62
N PRO A 124 7.62 -9.53 -7.33
CA PRO A 124 8.91 -9.01 -6.87
C PRO A 124 10.12 -9.83 -7.35
N ARG A 125 9.92 -11.12 -7.66
CA ARG A 125 10.98 -12.05 -8.10
C ARG A 125 11.46 -11.80 -9.52
N LEU A 126 10.74 -11.01 -10.32
CA LEU A 126 11.20 -10.61 -11.65
C LEU A 126 12.48 -9.79 -11.53
N GLN A 127 13.51 -10.20 -12.26
CA GLN A 127 14.82 -9.54 -12.32
C GLN A 127 14.79 -8.44 -13.39
N ILE A 128 13.97 -7.42 -13.13
CA ILE A 128 13.79 -6.27 -14.01
C ILE A 128 14.12 -5.03 -13.19
N ASP A 129 14.99 -4.18 -13.76
CA ASP A 129 15.39 -2.89 -13.21
C ASP A 129 14.25 -1.88 -13.42
N THR A 130 13.45 -1.68 -12.37
CA THR A 130 12.34 -0.73 -12.40
C THR A 130 12.82 0.72 -12.43
N ASP A 131 14.01 1.01 -11.90
CA ASP A 131 14.53 2.37 -11.79
C ASP A 131 15.07 2.87 -13.14
N SER A 132 15.64 1.97 -13.95
CA SER A 132 15.95 2.26 -15.36
C SER A 132 14.68 2.61 -16.15
N ILE A 133 13.65 1.76 -16.07
CA ILE A 133 12.37 2.00 -16.77
C ILE A 133 11.73 3.30 -16.31
N GLN A 134 11.73 3.56 -14.99
CA GLN A 134 11.16 4.77 -14.41
C GLN A 134 11.84 6.02 -14.98
N ARG A 135 13.18 6.06 -15.01
CA ARG A 135 13.93 7.19 -15.56
C ARG A 135 13.65 7.42 -17.04
N LYS A 136 13.58 6.35 -17.85
CA LYS A 136 13.26 6.44 -19.28
C LYS A 136 11.85 7.00 -19.50
N LEU A 137 10.84 6.48 -18.81
CA LEU A 137 9.48 7.00 -18.90
C LEU A 137 9.38 8.45 -18.40
N ALA A 138 10.03 8.76 -17.28
CA ALA A 138 10.07 10.11 -16.72
C ALA A 138 10.78 11.11 -17.64
N SER A 139 11.78 10.71 -18.43
CA SER A 139 12.44 11.62 -19.38
C SER A 139 11.59 11.97 -20.62
N LEU A 140 10.60 11.14 -20.95
CA LEU A 140 9.74 11.37 -22.11
C LEU A 140 8.59 12.33 -21.82
N HIS A 141 8.21 12.44 -20.55
CA HIS A 141 7.27 13.43 -20.08
C HIS A 141 8.10 14.56 -19.49
N THR A 142 8.09 15.76 -20.06
CA THR A 142 8.73 16.92 -19.44
C THR A 142 8.03 17.17 -18.10
N LEU A 143 8.55 16.56 -17.02
CA LEU A 143 8.14 16.82 -15.65
C LEU A 143 8.50 18.28 -15.41
N HIS A 144 7.51 19.17 -15.47
CA HIS A 144 7.75 20.57 -15.16
C HIS A 144 8.08 20.68 -13.66
N GLU A 145 9.24 21.23 -13.36
CA GLU A 145 9.64 21.70 -12.01
C GLU A 145 8.88 22.98 -11.57
N GLU A 146 7.87 23.40 -12.32
CA GLU A 146 7.02 24.52 -11.91
C GLU A 146 5.86 24.02 -11.06
N LEU A 147 6.07 24.13 -9.74
CA LEU A 147 5.05 24.24 -8.71
C LEU A 147 3.89 25.14 -9.18
N VAL A 148 2.90 24.54 -9.84
CA VAL A 148 1.58 25.15 -10.04
C VAL A 148 0.59 24.42 -9.15
N THR A 149 0.39 25.02 -7.99
CA THR A 149 -0.74 24.80 -7.10
C THR A 149 -2.05 24.98 -7.89
N SER A 150 -2.83 23.89 -7.98
CA SER A 150 -4.26 23.76 -8.42
C SER A 150 -4.57 22.71 -9.51
N GLY A 151 -3.63 21.84 -9.86
CA GLY A 151 -3.86 20.62 -10.66
C GLY A 151 -3.86 19.33 -9.81
N ARG A 152 -4.63 18.31 -10.21
CA ARG A 152 -4.64 16.98 -9.56
C ARG A 152 -3.29 16.28 -9.78
N ASN A 153 -2.65 15.75 -8.74
CA ASN A 153 -1.39 15.01 -8.83
C ASN A 153 -1.59 13.64 -9.52
N LEU A 154 -1.48 13.60 -10.84
CA LEU A 154 -1.70 12.42 -11.67
C LEU A 154 -0.41 11.61 -11.81
N ILE A 155 -0.42 10.38 -11.28
CA ILE A 155 0.75 9.52 -11.26
C ILE A 155 0.58 8.38 -12.27
N LEU A 156 1.43 8.37 -13.30
CA LEU A 156 1.53 7.27 -14.25
C LEU A 156 2.02 6.01 -13.55
N ASN A 157 1.36 4.88 -13.78
CA ASN A 157 1.77 3.58 -13.30
C ASN A 157 2.11 2.68 -14.48
N CYS A 158 3.36 2.20 -14.49
CA CYS A 158 3.81 1.11 -15.33
C CYS A 158 4.03 -0.13 -14.46
N VAL A 159 3.11 -1.08 -14.54
CA VAL A 159 3.19 -2.33 -13.79
C VAL A 159 3.85 -3.39 -14.65
N VAL A 160 5.02 -3.85 -14.22
CA VAL A 160 5.76 -4.91 -14.87
C VAL A 160 5.10 -6.26 -14.56
N ASP A 161 4.44 -6.83 -15.56
CA ASP A 161 3.67 -8.08 -15.47
C ASP A 161 4.53 -9.30 -15.88
N SER A 162 5.30 -9.14 -16.94
CA SER A 162 6.35 -10.07 -17.39
C SER A 162 7.47 -9.30 -18.09
N VAL A 163 8.50 -10.02 -18.54
CA VAL A 163 9.66 -9.46 -19.26
C VAL A 163 9.28 -8.70 -20.54
N ASP A 164 8.14 -9.06 -21.13
CA ASP A 164 7.64 -8.60 -22.42
C ASP A 164 6.31 -7.84 -22.33
N ARG A 165 5.72 -7.71 -21.14
CA ARG A 165 4.40 -7.11 -20.94
C ARG A 165 4.34 -6.18 -19.74
N TRP A 166 3.83 -4.98 -19.97
CA TRP A 166 3.50 -3.99 -18.96
C TRP A 166 1.99 -3.71 -18.95
N TRP A 167 1.46 -3.35 -17.79
CA TRP A 167 0.18 -2.65 -17.71
C TRP A 167 0.44 -1.16 -17.50
N ILE A 168 -0.29 -0.33 -18.21
CA ILE A 168 -0.24 1.13 -18.03
C ILE A 168 -1.57 1.60 -17.42
N GLY A 169 -1.49 2.61 -16.58
CA GLY A 169 -2.64 3.29 -16.01
C GLY A 169 -2.21 4.46 -15.14
N TRP A 170 -3.13 5.08 -14.42
CA TRP A 170 -2.81 6.14 -13.47
C TRP A 170 -3.63 6.03 -12.19
N HIS A 171 -3.15 6.69 -11.15
CA HIS A 171 -3.95 7.06 -9.98
C HIS A 171 -3.69 8.54 -9.67
N VAL A 172 -4.48 9.09 -8.75
CA VAL A 172 -4.25 10.44 -8.23
C VAL A 172 -3.60 10.29 -6.86
N GLY A 173 -2.50 10.99 -6.61
CA GLY A 173 -1.75 10.86 -5.36
C GLY A 173 -1.79 12.11 -4.51
N ASN A 174 -2.67 12.17 -3.52
CA ASN A 174 -2.78 13.33 -2.63
C ASN A 174 -2.22 13.05 -1.23
N ALA A 175 -2.13 11.78 -0.83
CA ALA A 175 -1.59 11.33 0.44
C ALA A 175 -0.14 10.83 0.30
N GLN A 176 0.56 10.76 1.43
CA GLN A 176 1.93 10.22 1.50
C GLN A 176 1.99 8.76 1.01
N THR A 177 0.95 7.97 1.28
CA THR A 177 0.85 6.57 0.87
C THR A 177 0.70 6.37 -0.63
N ASP A 178 0.17 7.38 -1.32
CA ASP A 178 -0.02 7.33 -2.77
C ASP A 178 1.31 7.49 -3.51
N GLN A 179 2.32 8.05 -2.84
CA GLN A 179 3.68 8.19 -3.36
C GLN A 179 4.47 6.88 -3.33
N TRP A 180 3.87 5.76 -2.89
CA TRP A 180 4.52 4.46 -2.81
C TRP A 180 4.29 3.68 -4.11
N PRO A 181 5.32 3.43 -4.95
CA PRO A 181 5.15 2.65 -6.17
C PRO A 181 4.55 1.28 -5.86
N GLY A 182 3.41 0.96 -6.46
CA GLY A 182 2.68 -0.29 -6.21
C GLY A 182 2.06 -0.43 -4.82
N GLY A 183 2.03 0.65 -4.04
CA GLY A 183 1.62 0.65 -2.64
C GLY A 183 2.58 -0.12 -1.72
N TYR A 184 3.85 -0.29 -2.13
CA TYR A 184 4.89 -0.91 -1.31
C TYR A 184 5.50 0.12 -0.36
N TYR A 185 5.44 -0.15 0.95
CA TYR A 185 6.09 0.70 1.93
C TYR A 185 7.60 0.81 1.67
N PRO A 186 8.17 2.02 1.54
CA PRO A 186 9.58 2.22 1.21
C PRO A 186 10.52 2.07 2.41
N GLY A 187 9.98 2.05 3.64
CA GLY A 187 10.78 1.96 4.85
C GLY A 187 11.61 0.67 4.89
N GLN A 188 12.75 0.75 5.58
CA GLN A 188 13.65 -0.37 5.78
C GLN A 188 13.89 -0.53 7.27
N ILE A 189 14.01 -1.78 7.71
CA ILE A 189 14.46 -2.04 9.07
C ILE A 189 15.88 -1.50 9.22
N PRO A 190 16.17 -0.70 10.26
CA PRO A 190 17.52 -0.20 10.45
C PRO A 190 18.50 -1.36 10.74
N PRO A 191 19.82 -1.18 10.52
CA PRO A 191 20.81 -2.23 10.76
C PRO A 191 20.81 -2.80 12.18
N HIS A 192 20.44 -1.98 13.17
CA HIS A 192 20.29 -2.36 14.58
C HIS A 192 18.86 -2.81 14.94
N GLY A 193 18.00 -3.05 13.96
CA GLY A 193 16.63 -3.49 14.17
C GLY A 193 16.56 -4.94 14.68
N ILE A 194 15.84 -5.15 15.77
CA ILE A 194 15.79 -6.45 16.46
C ILE A 194 14.99 -7.50 15.67
N SER A 195 13.86 -7.09 15.09
CA SER A 195 13.01 -8.01 14.32
C SER A 195 12.15 -7.27 13.31
N ARG A 196 11.57 -8.02 12.36
CA ARG A 196 10.65 -7.47 11.34
C ARG A 196 9.39 -6.81 11.92
N ALA A 197 9.06 -7.04 13.19
CA ALA A 197 7.96 -6.34 13.86
C ALA A 197 8.18 -4.82 13.88
N TRP A 198 9.44 -4.37 13.93
CA TRP A 198 9.80 -2.96 13.77
C TRP A 198 9.22 -2.40 12.46
N LEU A 199 9.49 -3.09 11.34
CA LEU A 199 9.08 -2.63 10.01
C LEU A 199 7.56 -2.72 9.79
N LYS A 200 6.90 -3.72 10.38
CA LYS A 200 5.44 -3.81 10.37
C LYS A 200 4.81 -2.59 11.06
N LEU A 201 5.33 -2.22 12.23
CA LEU A 201 4.83 -1.07 12.97
C LEU A 201 5.14 0.24 12.24
N ASP A 202 6.35 0.38 11.68
CA ASP A 202 6.74 1.56 10.91
C ASP A 202 5.84 1.76 9.66
N GLU A 203 5.53 0.66 8.94
CA GLU A 203 4.55 0.66 7.85
C GLU A 203 3.15 1.07 8.34
N ALA A 204 2.69 0.53 9.47
CA ALA A 204 1.38 0.86 10.02
C ALA A 204 1.28 2.34 10.43
N ILE A 205 2.31 2.88 11.08
CA ILE A 205 2.38 4.30 11.47
C ILE A 205 2.23 5.18 10.23
N ALA A 206 3.03 4.91 9.19
CA ALA A 206 3.02 5.70 7.96
C ALA A 206 1.71 5.52 7.17
N ARG A 207 1.16 4.30 7.11
CA ARG A 207 -0.06 3.99 6.35
C ARG A 207 -1.28 4.67 6.95
N PHE A 208 -1.40 4.67 8.27
CA PHE A 208 -2.57 5.21 8.97
C PHE A 208 -2.36 6.63 9.50
N GLY A 209 -1.22 7.26 9.20
CA GLY A 209 -0.90 8.61 9.67
C GLY A 209 -0.91 8.71 11.20
N ILE A 210 -0.49 7.65 11.91
CA ILE A 210 -0.51 7.62 13.37
C ILE A 210 0.52 8.62 13.90
N GLN A 211 0.06 9.53 14.75
CA GLN A 211 0.91 10.52 15.39
C GLN A 211 1.00 10.22 16.88
N PHE A 212 2.18 9.79 17.31
CA PHE A 212 2.50 9.64 18.73
C PHE A 212 2.99 10.96 19.32
N GLN A 213 2.69 11.19 20.59
CA GLN A 213 3.29 12.27 21.37
C GLN A 213 4.33 11.70 22.33
N ALA A 214 5.49 12.36 22.40
CA ALA A 214 6.56 11.95 23.31
C ALA A 214 6.05 11.85 24.76
N GLY A 215 6.37 10.75 25.43
CA GLY A 215 5.95 10.49 26.81
C GLY A 215 4.59 9.78 26.95
N GLU A 216 3.81 9.63 25.88
CA GLU A 216 2.61 8.76 25.87
C GLU A 216 2.99 7.34 26.29
N ARG A 217 2.04 6.68 26.95
CA ARG A 217 2.17 5.33 27.48
C ARG A 217 1.57 4.35 26.50
N VAL A 218 2.34 3.34 26.13
CA VAL A 218 1.92 2.32 25.19
C VAL A 218 2.11 0.92 25.76
N CYS A 219 1.12 0.05 25.57
CA CYS A 219 1.23 -1.36 25.91
C CYS A 219 1.30 -2.22 24.65
N GLU A 220 2.36 -3.02 24.52
CA GLU A 220 2.52 -3.99 23.44
C GLU A 220 2.26 -5.40 23.94
N LEU A 221 1.21 -6.05 23.41
CA LEU A 221 0.88 -7.44 23.70
C LEU A 221 1.62 -8.37 22.72
N GLY A 222 2.37 -9.34 23.26
CA GLY A 222 3.22 -10.23 22.47
C GLY A 222 4.55 -9.56 22.07
N ALA A 223 5.17 -8.87 23.04
CA ALA A 223 6.27 -7.95 22.77
C ALA A 223 7.60 -8.62 22.40
N ALA A 224 7.85 -9.89 22.77
CA ALA A 224 9.17 -10.48 22.58
C ALA A 224 9.45 -10.80 21.09
N PRO A 225 10.68 -10.57 20.58
CA PRO A 225 11.88 -10.09 21.28
C PRO A 225 12.01 -8.57 21.43
N GLY A 226 11.06 -7.77 20.93
CA GLY A 226 11.00 -6.31 21.14
C GLY A 226 11.18 -5.44 19.90
N GLY A 227 10.92 -5.97 18.70
CA GLY A 227 11.07 -5.19 17.46
C GLY A 227 10.09 -4.01 17.36
N ALA A 228 8.81 -4.20 17.70
CA ALA A 228 7.87 -3.07 17.76
C ALA A 228 8.14 -2.18 18.99
N CYS A 229 8.49 -2.75 20.14
CA CYS A 229 8.96 -1.99 21.31
C CYS A 229 10.09 -1.03 20.94
N GLN A 230 11.08 -1.49 20.17
CA GLN A 230 12.17 -0.65 19.69
C GLN A 230 11.66 0.57 18.94
N ARG A 231 10.75 0.37 17.97
CA ARG A 231 10.19 1.46 17.16
C ARG A 231 9.40 2.47 18.00
N LEU A 232 8.70 1.99 19.03
CA LEU A 232 7.95 2.82 19.98
C LEU A 232 8.87 3.62 20.91
N LEU A 233 9.97 3.02 21.38
CA LEU A 233 10.99 3.69 22.19
C LEU A 233 11.75 4.75 21.38
N GLU A 234 12.05 4.48 20.11
CA GLU A 234 12.62 5.45 19.17
C GLU A 234 11.67 6.64 18.92
N ALA A 235 10.36 6.47 19.14
CA ALA A 235 9.37 7.55 19.15
C ALA A 235 9.20 8.23 20.54
N HIS A 236 10.11 7.97 21.49
CA HIS A 236 10.12 8.53 22.84
C HIS A 236 8.88 8.21 23.68
N LEU A 237 8.25 7.05 23.44
CA LEU A 237 7.12 6.56 24.23
C LEU A 237 7.58 5.79 25.48
N LYS A 238 6.70 5.74 26.48
CA LYS A 238 6.86 4.88 27.65
C LYS A 238 6.22 3.52 27.37
N VAL A 239 7.05 2.52 27.12
CA VAL A 239 6.62 1.23 26.57
C VAL A 239 6.52 0.19 27.68
N VAL A 240 5.36 -0.47 27.76
CA VAL A 240 5.17 -1.67 28.56
C VAL A 240 4.98 -2.87 27.62
N GLY A 241 5.98 -3.74 27.55
CA GLY A 241 5.92 -4.97 26.77
C GLY A 241 5.35 -6.12 27.61
N VAL A 242 4.34 -6.82 27.09
CA VAL A 242 3.72 -7.99 27.73
C VAL A 242 4.07 -9.25 26.95
N ASP A 243 4.92 -10.08 27.52
CA ASP A 243 5.28 -11.37 26.93
C ASP A 243 5.92 -12.30 27.98
N PRO A 244 5.60 -13.61 28.03
CA PRO A 244 6.33 -14.54 28.91
C PRO A 244 7.80 -14.78 28.50
N ALA A 245 8.14 -14.57 27.22
CA ALA A 245 9.47 -14.79 26.69
C ALA A 245 10.44 -13.67 27.07
N ILE A 246 11.71 -13.86 26.74
CA ILE A 246 12.79 -12.93 27.07
C ILE A 246 12.85 -11.82 26.02
N MET A 247 12.93 -10.57 26.49
CA MET A 247 13.16 -9.41 25.64
C MET A 247 14.63 -9.31 25.23
N HIS A 248 14.91 -8.76 24.05
CA HIS A 248 16.28 -8.47 23.63
C HIS A 248 16.97 -7.53 24.64
N PRO A 249 18.26 -7.73 24.99
CA PRO A 249 18.93 -6.96 26.05
C PRO A 249 18.86 -5.44 25.86
N GLN A 250 18.95 -4.96 24.61
CA GLN A 250 18.81 -3.53 24.27
C GLN A 250 17.47 -2.94 24.72
N ILE A 251 16.40 -3.73 24.69
CA ILE A 251 15.05 -3.30 25.09
C ILE A 251 14.88 -3.48 26.59
N ALA A 252 15.28 -4.64 27.11
CA ALA A 252 15.18 -4.95 28.53
C ALA A 252 15.91 -3.94 29.43
N GLY A 253 17.03 -3.38 28.94
CA GLY A 253 17.83 -2.36 29.65
C GLY A 253 17.40 -0.92 29.40
N HIS A 254 16.38 -0.65 28.58
CA HIS A 254 15.99 0.71 28.22
C HIS A 254 15.17 1.37 29.34
N GLU A 255 15.51 2.62 29.72
CA GLU A 255 14.91 3.31 30.87
C GLU A 255 13.39 3.54 30.73
N GLN A 256 12.91 3.76 29.50
CA GLN A 256 11.49 3.96 29.19
C GLN A 256 10.73 2.66 28.94
N PHE A 257 11.38 1.50 29.12
CA PHE A 257 10.76 0.19 28.91
C PHE A 257 10.47 -0.51 30.24
N THR A 258 9.31 -1.16 30.34
CA THR A 258 8.97 -2.05 31.44
C THR A 258 8.47 -3.38 30.89
N HIS A 259 9.05 -4.48 31.35
CA HIS A 259 8.64 -5.83 30.95
C HIS A 259 7.62 -6.41 31.94
N TRP A 260 6.42 -6.70 31.46
CA TRP A 260 5.47 -7.56 32.16
C TRP A 260 5.64 -8.99 31.65
N LYS A 261 6.43 -9.79 32.36
CA LYS A 261 6.71 -11.19 32.02
C LYS A 261 5.50 -12.10 32.28
N LYS A 262 4.45 -11.94 31.50
CA LYS A 262 3.12 -12.57 31.62
C LYS A 262 2.54 -12.81 30.24
N ARG A 263 1.55 -13.71 30.12
CA ARG A 263 0.70 -13.74 28.92
C ARG A 263 -0.29 -12.57 28.98
N ALA A 264 -0.71 -12.05 27.83
CA ALA A 264 -1.66 -10.93 27.74
C ALA A 264 -2.93 -11.16 28.58
N ARG A 265 -3.51 -12.37 28.51
CA ARG A 265 -4.71 -12.75 29.28
C ARG A 265 -4.51 -12.79 30.80
N ASP A 266 -3.26 -12.92 31.28
CA ASP A 266 -2.94 -12.99 32.71
C ASP A 266 -2.71 -11.60 33.32
N VAL A 267 -2.72 -10.53 32.50
CA VAL A 267 -2.68 -9.14 32.96
C VAL A 267 -4.08 -8.73 33.42
N ARG A 268 -4.20 -8.17 34.63
CA ARG A 268 -5.49 -7.73 35.18
C ARG A 268 -5.99 -6.53 34.38
N ILE A 269 -7.29 -6.48 34.09
CA ILE A 269 -7.89 -5.39 33.27
C ILE A 269 -7.54 -4.01 33.83
N ARG A 270 -7.64 -3.83 35.16
CA ARG A 270 -7.28 -2.59 35.85
C ARG A 270 -5.85 -2.10 35.61
N ASP A 271 -4.92 -3.01 35.28
CA ASP A 271 -3.52 -2.67 35.05
C ASP A 271 -3.33 -1.98 33.68
N PHE A 272 -4.31 -2.10 32.75
CA PHE A 272 -4.31 -1.36 31.49
C PHE A 272 -4.77 0.11 31.64
N SER A 273 -5.14 0.54 32.85
CA SER A 273 -5.55 1.93 33.09
C SER A 273 -4.42 2.92 32.78
N GLY A 274 -4.76 3.94 31.98
CA GLY A 274 -3.87 5.07 31.68
C GLY A 274 -2.79 4.78 30.63
N PHE A 275 -2.97 3.76 29.78
CA PHE A 275 -2.27 3.70 28.49
C PHE A 275 -3.02 4.53 27.46
N ASP A 276 -2.27 5.26 26.64
CA ASP A 276 -2.77 6.03 25.50
C ASP A 276 -2.93 5.11 24.27
N TRP A 277 -2.09 4.07 24.19
CA TRP A 277 -2.06 3.14 23.05
C TRP A 277 -1.98 1.67 23.49
N ILE A 278 -2.68 0.79 22.78
CA ILE A 278 -2.55 -0.67 22.85
C ILE A 278 -2.17 -1.18 21.47
N LEU A 279 -1.13 -2.02 21.39
CA LEU A 279 -0.69 -2.67 20.16
C LEU A 279 -0.60 -4.19 20.35
N THR A 280 -0.75 -4.94 19.26
CA THR A 280 -0.46 -6.36 19.26
C THR A 280 -0.03 -6.86 17.88
N ASP A 281 1.02 -7.67 17.85
CA ASP A 281 1.43 -8.52 16.72
C ASP A 281 1.57 -9.98 17.20
N MET A 282 0.72 -10.38 18.16
CA MET A 282 0.72 -11.74 18.71
C MET A 282 0.53 -12.77 17.59
N ASN A 283 1.41 -13.76 17.55
CA ASN A 283 1.29 -14.89 16.63
C ASN A 283 0.29 -15.93 17.17
N ILE A 284 -0.98 -15.56 17.24
CA ILE A 284 -2.12 -16.40 17.64
C ILE A 284 -3.23 -16.29 16.60
N ASP A 285 -4.27 -17.12 16.69
CA ASP A 285 -5.38 -17.06 15.75
C ASP A 285 -6.18 -15.75 15.89
N PRO A 286 -6.84 -15.26 14.82
CA PRO A 286 -7.54 -13.99 14.84
C PRO A 286 -8.62 -13.87 15.93
N ALA A 287 -9.35 -14.94 16.24
CA ALA A 287 -10.42 -14.88 17.25
C ALA A 287 -9.82 -14.70 18.66
N SER A 288 -8.72 -15.38 18.95
CA SER A 288 -7.98 -15.19 20.21
C SER A 288 -7.38 -13.79 20.34
N THR A 289 -6.88 -13.20 19.24
CA THR A 289 -6.40 -11.81 19.24
C THR A 289 -7.55 -10.85 19.55
N MET A 290 -8.70 -11.00 18.89
CA MET A 290 -9.88 -10.16 19.12
C MET A 290 -10.38 -10.26 20.55
N ALA A 291 -10.54 -11.48 21.08
CA ALA A 291 -10.95 -11.69 22.47
C ALA A 291 -9.98 -11.07 23.50
N SER A 292 -8.68 -11.03 23.17
CA SER A 292 -7.68 -10.39 24.02
C SER A 292 -7.80 -8.86 24.03
N LEU A 293 -8.12 -8.26 22.88
CA LEU A 293 -8.33 -6.82 22.71
C LEU A 293 -9.68 -6.36 23.29
N GLU A 294 -10.77 -7.09 23.05
CA GLU A 294 -12.12 -6.80 23.55
C GLU A 294 -12.22 -6.79 25.08
N ARG A 295 -11.30 -7.48 25.77
CA ARG A 295 -11.21 -7.45 27.23
C ARG A 295 -10.62 -6.13 27.76
N ILE A 296 -9.98 -5.34 26.90
CA ILE A 296 -9.23 -4.13 27.22
C ILE A 296 -9.98 -2.88 26.73
N LEU A 297 -10.50 -2.91 25.50
CA LEU A 297 -11.25 -1.84 24.84
C LEU A 297 -12.70 -1.74 25.35
#